data_AF-A0A2V8E0U6-F1
#
_entry.id   AF-A0A2V8E0U6-F1
#
_cell.length_a   1.000
_cell.length_b   1.000
_cell.length_c   1.000
_cell.angle_alpha   90.00
_cell.angle_beta   90.00
_cell.angle_gamma   90.00
#
_symmetry.space_group_name_H-M   'P 1'
#
loop_
_entity.id
_entity.type
_entity.pdbx_description
1 polymer ?
#
loop_
_entity_poly.entity_id
_entity_poly.type
_entity_poly.pdbx_seq_one_letter_code
_entity_poly.pdbx_strand_id
1 'polypeptide(L)'
;MFGGDSNRVYLGCFSCNELDRESVFNEIGPYGSALSPTSIANRISEYGSKISPYSACNDVAPYPPVLVDESGTFYGELTVNRIRPQRVTASKVVAWLAAVCESA
;
A
#
# COMPACT_ATOMS: atom_id res chain seq x y z
N MET A 1 -0.20 7.05 3.83
CA MET A 1 0.08 6.38 2.55
C MET A 1 -0.91 6.85 1.53
N PHE A 2 -0.49 7.05 0.28
CA PHE A 2 -1.37 7.56 -0.77
C PHE A 2 -1.18 6.80 -2.08
N GLY A 3 -2.21 6.77 -2.93
CA GLY A 3 -2.15 6.17 -4.27
C GLY A 3 -3.22 6.74 -5.20
N GLY A 4 -3.50 6.02 -6.28
CA GLY A 4 -4.40 6.46 -7.34
C GLY A 4 -3.81 7.59 -8.19
N ASP A 5 -4.63 8.21 -9.02
CA ASP A 5 -4.19 9.31 -9.89
C ASP A 5 -3.52 10.43 -9.06
N SER A 6 -2.29 10.76 -9.45
CA SER A 6 -1.47 11.78 -8.81
C SER A 6 -1.33 11.61 -7.28
N ASN A 7 -1.42 10.37 -6.77
CA ASN A 7 -1.36 10.05 -5.33
C ASN A 7 -2.38 10.81 -4.47
N ARG A 8 -3.61 11.01 -4.97
CA ARG A 8 -4.66 11.77 -4.28
C ARG A 8 -5.55 10.94 -3.35
N VAL A 9 -5.46 9.63 -3.40
CA VAL A 9 -6.28 8.73 -2.58
C VAL A 9 -5.50 8.33 -1.34
N TYR A 10 -6.04 8.64 -0.17
CA TYR A 10 -5.47 8.19 1.09
C TYR A 10 -5.73 6.69 1.29
N LEU A 11 -4.68 5.93 1.60
CA LEU A 11 -4.70 4.47 1.73
C LEU A 11 -4.33 3.99 3.12
N GLY A 12 -4.33 4.88 4.12
CA GLY A 12 -4.10 4.52 5.51
C GLY A 12 -2.72 4.88 6.06
N CYS A 13 -2.56 4.57 7.33
CA CYS A 13 -1.45 4.93 8.18
C CYS A 13 -0.59 3.70 8.46
N PHE A 14 0.68 3.75 8.06
CA PHE A 14 1.65 2.67 8.27
C PHE A 14 2.32 2.73 9.65
N SER A 15 2.25 3.87 10.34
CA SER A 15 2.82 4.07 11.69
C SER A 15 1.79 3.92 12.80
N CYS A 16 0.51 3.76 12.46
CA CYS A 16 -0.57 3.66 13.43
C CYS A 16 -0.63 2.26 14.05
N ASN A 17 -1.16 2.19 15.27
CA ASN A 17 -1.38 0.92 15.95
C ASN A 17 -2.46 0.09 15.24
N GLU A 18 -2.48 -1.22 15.43
CA GLU A 18 -3.42 -2.14 14.73
C GLU A 18 -4.90 -1.95 15.09
N LEU A 19 -5.20 -1.31 16.22
CA LEU A 19 -6.57 -1.01 16.65
C LEU A 19 -7.08 0.32 16.08
N ASP A 20 -6.17 1.13 15.52
CA ASP A 20 -6.52 2.42 14.93
C ASP A 20 -7.34 2.21 13.66
N ARG A 21 -8.39 3.02 13.48
CA ARG A 21 -9.25 2.96 12.30
C ARG A 21 -8.49 3.26 11.03
N GLU A 22 -7.49 4.12 11.09
CA GLU A 22 -6.69 4.53 9.94
C GLU A 22 -5.56 3.54 9.62
N SER A 23 -5.34 2.54 10.47
CA SER A 23 -4.22 1.61 10.35
C SER A 23 -4.38 0.62 9.21
N VAL A 24 -3.29 0.43 8.46
CA VAL A 24 -3.19 -0.63 7.45
C VAL A 24 -3.05 -2.02 8.05
N PHE A 25 -2.86 -2.12 9.38
CA PHE A 25 -2.81 -3.37 10.13
C PHE A 25 -4.17 -3.74 10.75
N ASN A 26 -5.17 -2.86 10.65
CA ASN A 26 -6.51 -3.12 11.15
C ASN A 26 -7.33 -3.91 10.12
N GLU A 27 -7.41 -5.22 10.27
CA GLU A 27 -8.05 -6.14 9.30
C GLU A 27 -9.57 -5.97 9.17
N ILE A 28 -10.22 -5.27 10.11
CA ILE A 28 -11.63 -4.91 10.04
C ILE A 28 -11.83 -3.42 9.70
N GLY A 29 -10.74 -2.67 9.57
CA GLY A 29 -10.73 -1.25 9.24
C GLY A 29 -10.73 -0.96 7.74
N PRO A 30 -11.02 0.29 7.35
CA PRO A 30 -11.09 0.70 5.94
C PRO A 30 -9.78 0.56 5.16
N TYR A 31 -8.62 0.52 5.80
CA TYR A 31 -7.32 0.49 5.10
C TYR A 31 -6.51 -0.80 5.29
N GLY A 32 -6.88 -1.63 6.26
CA GLY A 32 -6.29 -2.96 6.46
C GLY A 32 -7.18 -4.12 6.02
N SER A 33 -8.49 -3.91 5.87
CA SER A 33 -9.42 -5.00 5.54
C SER A 33 -9.29 -5.49 4.10
N ALA A 34 -9.29 -6.82 3.91
CA ALA A 34 -9.31 -7.45 2.59
C ALA A 34 -10.61 -7.20 1.79
N LEU A 35 -11.64 -6.65 2.42
CA LEU A 35 -12.92 -6.34 1.78
C LEU A 35 -13.04 -4.86 1.35
N SER A 36 -12.13 -4.00 1.81
CA SER A 36 -12.24 -2.56 1.56
C SER A 36 -11.66 -2.17 0.20
N PRO A 37 -12.31 -1.32 -0.61
CA PRO A 37 -11.78 -0.85 -1.89
C PRO A 37 -10.55 0.04 -1.76
N THR A 38 -10.27 0.60 -0.58
CA THR A 38 -9.10 1.46 -0.30
C THR A 38 -7.94 0.71 0.37
N SER A 39 -8.08 -0.60 0.57
CA SER A 39 -7.07 -1.43 1.23
C SER A 39 -6.15 -2.11 0.22
N ILE A 40 -4.86 -2.12 0.51
CA ILE A 40 -3.86 -2.90 -0.23
C ILE A 40 -4.03 -4.40 0.04
N ALA A 41 -4.60 -4.79 1.18
CA ALA A 41 -4.93 -6.19 1.47
C ALA A 41 -6.12 -6.71 0.64
N ASN A 42 -6.89 -5.83 0.00
CA ASN A 42 -7.95 -6.24 -0.89
C ASN A 42 -7.39 -6.60 -2.28
N ARG A 43 -7.38 -7.89 -2.59
CA ARG A 43 -6.83 -8.45 -3.84
C ARG A 43 -7.59 -8.08 -5.12
N ILE A 44 -8.80 -7.54 -5.00
CA ILE A 44 -9.59 -7.06 -6.14
C ILE A 44 -9.66 -5.54 -6.19
N SER A 45 -9.08 -4.83 -5.22
CA SER A 45 -9.05 -3.38 -5.21
C SER A 45 -8.07 -2.81 -6.24
N GLU A 46 -8.23 -1.52 -6.50
CA GLU A 46 -7.31 -0.76 -7.33
C GLU A 46 -5.87 -0.72 -6.73
N TYR A 47 -5.73 -0.93 -5.42
CA TYR A 47 -4.45 -0.76 -4.71
C TYR A 47 -3.78 -2.07 -4.28
N GLY A 48 -4.53 -3.18 -4.26
CA GLY A 48 -4.04 -4.51 -3.87
C GLY A 48 -4.09 -5.58 -4.96
N SER A 49 -4.74 -5.32 -6.10
CA SER A 49 -4.85 -6.32 -7.17
C SER A 49 -3.56 -6.52 -7.97
N LYS A 50 -3.38 -7.70 -8.57
CA LYS A 50 -2.20 -7.99 -9.40
C LYS A 50 -2.21 -7.32 -10.79
N ILE A 51 -3.29 -6.63 -11.14
CA ILE A 51 -3.50 -6.11 -12.51
C ILE A 51 -3.63 -4.60 -12.57
N SER A 52 -4.04 -3.94 -11.48
CA SER A 52 -4.23 -2.50 -11.48
C SER A 52 -2.89 -1.77 -11.67
N PRO A 53 -2.85 -0.69 -12.47
CA PRO A 53 -1.65 0.13 -12.61
C PRO A 53 -1.30 0.91 -11.34
N TYR A 54 -2.24 1.03 -10.39
CA TYR A 54 -2.08 1.72 -9.12
C TYR A 54 -1.81 0.79 -7.93
N SER A 55 -1.58 -0.49 -8.19
CA SER A 55 -1.45 -1.48 -7.14
C SER A 55 -0.03 -1.61 -6.59
N ALA A 56 0.07 -1.79 -5.28
CA ALA A 56 1.32 -2.15 -4.63
C ALA A 56 1.73 -3.61 -4.91
N CYS A 57 0.76 -4.48 -5.27
CA CYS A 57 0.95 -5.92 -5.50
C CYS A 57 1.04 -6.32 -6.99
N ASN A 58 1.07 -5.34 -7.90
CA ASN A 58 1.34 -5.57 -9.32
C ASN A 58 2.84 -5.34 -9.58
N ASP A 59 3.53 -6.37 -10.08
CA ASP A 59 4.98 -6.39 -10.30
C ASP A 59 5.45 -5.56 -11.51
N VAL A 60 4.51 -5.04 -12.29
CA VAL A 60 4.76 -4.13 -13.43
C VAL A 60 3.96 -2.83 -13.33
N ALA A 61 3.36 -2.52 -12.18
CA ALA A 61 2.56 -1.29 -12.01
C ALA A 61 3.38 0.00 -12.30
N PRO A 62 2.87 0.89 -13.17
CA PRO A 62 3.51 2.17 -13.46
C PRO A 62 3.22 3.28 -12.42
N TYR A 63 2.20 3.14 -11.58
CA TYR A 63 1.79 4.20 -10.65
C TYR A 63 1.48 3.66 -9.24
N PRO A 64 2.41 2.93 -8.60
CA PRO A 64 2.16 2.33 -7.30
C PRO A 64 1.92 3.38 -6.20
N PRO A 65 1.33 2.98 -5.06
CA PRO A 65 1.19 3.84 -3.90
C PRO A 65 2.54 4.37 -3.38
N VAL A 66 2.50 5.47 -2.66
CA VAL A 66 3.66 6.13 -2.05
C VAL A 66 3.55 6.18 -0.53
N LEU A 67 4.69 6.03 0.12
CA LEU A 67 4.83 6.24 1.55
C LEU A 67 5.28 7.68 1.80
N VAL A 68 4.44 8.43 2.51
CA VAL A 68 4.68 9.82 2.92
C VAL A 68 4.28 9.98 4.38
N ASP A 69 4.93 10.90 5.10
CA ASP A 69 4.48 11.33 6.42
C ASP A 69 3.49 12.51 6.35
N GLU A 70 3.05 12.97 7.51
CA GLU A 70 2.12 14.10 7.67
C GLU A 70 2.72 15.44 7.20
N SER A 71 4.05 15.57 7.17
CA SER A 71 4.75 16.75 6.67
C SER A 71 4.87 16.76 5.13
N GLY A 72 4.50 15.66 4.48
CA GLY A 72 4.66 15.45 3.04
C GLY A 72 6.04 14.94 2.65
N THR A 73 6.87 14.51 3.60
CA THR A 73 8.16 13.90 3.31
C THR A 73 7.95 12.57 2.61
N PHE A 74 8.56 12.40 1.45
CA PHE A 74 8.48 11.19 0.63
C PHE A 74 9.54 10.16 1.05
N TYR A 75 9.09 8.93 1.33
CA TYR A 75 9.95 7.80 1.73
C TYR A 75 10.14 6.75 0.65
N GLY A 76 9.39 6.82 -0.45
CA GLY A 76 9.49 5.89 -1.56
C GLY A 76 8.14 5.36 -2.05
N GLU A 77 8.21 4.60 -3.13
CA GLU A 77 7.11 3.87 -3.73
C GLU A 77 6.92 2.53 -3.00
N LEU A 78 5.69 2.28 -2.56
CA LEU A 78 5.27 1.04 -1.97
C LEU A 78 4.86 0.07 -3.07
N THR A 79 5.76 -0.82 -3.46
CA THR A 79 5.53 -1.71 -4.59
C THR A 79 6.37 -2.99 -4.54
N VAL A 80 5.79 -4.10 -5.00
CA VAL A 80 6.50 -5.35 -5.29
C VAL A 80 7.30 -5.29 -6.59
N ASN A 81 7.02 -4.30 -7.45
CA ASN A 81 7.76 -4.07 -8.69
C ASN A 81 9.22 -3.69 -8.38
N ARG A 82 10.13 -4.65 -8.60
CA ARG A 82 11.55 -4.52 -8.24
C ARG A 82 12.34 -3.59 -9.15
N ILE A 83 11.83 -3.24 -10.34
CA ILE A 83 12.52 -2.34 -11.27
C ILE A 83 12.25 -0.87 -10.96
N ARG A 84 11.32 -0.57 -10.04
CA ARG A 84 11.00 0.81 -9.63
C ARG A 84 12.18 1.44 -8.89
N PRO A 85 12.73 2.57 -9.38
CA PRO A 85 13.94 3.16 -8.82
C PRO A 85 13.73 3.75 -7.42
N GLN A 86 12.50 4.17 -7.10
CA GLN A 86 12.14 4.78 -5.82
C GLN A 86 11.44 3.81 -4.86
N ARG A 87 11.48 2.50 -5.15
CA ARG A 87 10.86 1.49 -4.29
C ARG A 87 11.41 1.56 -2.86
N VAL A 88 10.53 1.50 -1.87
CA VAL A 88 10.93 1.41 -0.46
C VAL A 88 11.71 0.11 -0.22
N THR A 89 12.88 0.23 0.42
CA THR A 89 13.77 -0.90 0.74
C THR A 89 13.82 -1.23 2.23
N ALA A 90 13.17 -0.43 3.08
CA ALA A 90 13.10 -0.66 4.52
C ALA A 90 12.51 -2.04 4.82
N SER A 91 13.27 -2.89 5.52
CA SER A 91 12.96 -4.32 5.69
C SER A 91 11.56 -4.56 6.28
N LYS A 92 11.12 -3.74 7.24
CA LYS A 92 9.78 -3.84 7.84
C LYS A 92 8.67 -3.59 6.81
N VAL A 93 8.84 -2.59 5.95
CA VAL A 93 7.88 -2.25 4.89
C VAL A 93 7.85 -3.34 3.84
N VAL A 94 9.02 -3.80 3.40
CA VAL A 94 9.15 -4.87 2.40
C VAL A 94 8.53 -6.17 2.90
N ALA A 95 8.79 -6.54 4.16
CA ALA A 95 8.24 -7.76 4.76
C ALA A 95 6.71 -7.70 4.87
N TRP A 96 6.16 -6.58 5.34
CA TRP A 96 4.71 -6.39 5.39
C TRP A 96 4.08 -6.43 3.98
N LEU A 97 4.68 -5.74 3.01
CA LEU A 97 4.15 -5.72 1.65
C LEU A 97 4.17 -7.10 1.00
N ALA A 98 5.26 -7.86 1.20
CA ALA A 98 5.33 -9.25 0.76
C ALA A 98 4.22 -10.09 1.39
N ALA A 99 4.03 -10.00 2.71
CA ALA A 99 2.98 -10.72 3.40
C ALA A 99 1.59 -10.40 2.83
N VAL A 100 1.24 -9.11 2.70
CA VAL A 100 -0.08 -8.67 2.21
C VAL A 100 -0.34 -9.05 0.75
N CYS A 101 0.69 -9.04 -0.09
CA CYS A 101 0.54 -9.42 -1.50
C CYS A 101 0.54 -10.96 -1.70
N GLU A 102 1.15 -11.72 -0.80
CA GLU A 102 1.26 -13.19 -0.87
C GLU A 102 0.13 -13.94 -0.12
N SER A 103 -0.43 -13.39 0.98
CA SER A 103 -1.41 -14.08 1.84
C SER A 103 -2.77 -14.32 1.15
N ALA A 104 -2.98 -15.55 0.67
CA ALA A 104 -4.21 -16.06 0.06
C ALA A 104 -5.13 -16.64 1.14
#